data_AF-A6EJ23-F1
#
_entry.id   AF-A6EJ23-F1
#
_cell.length_a   1.000
_cell.length_b   1.000
_cell.length_c   1.000
_cell.angle_alpha   90.00
_cell.angle_beta   90.00
_cell.angle_gamma   90.00
#
_symmetry.space_group_name_H-M   'P 1'
#
loop_
_entity.id
_entity.type
_entity.pdbx_description
1 polymer ?
#
loop_
_entity_poly.entity_id
_entity_poly.type
_entity_poly.pdbx_seq_one_letter_code
_entity_poly.pdbx_strand_id
1 'polypeptide(L)'
;MELKLLQKEVASICGVTEDCITNWEKNRSIPQIQFFPHIIKFLGYMPFEVDLTTLSGKLKAHRHIRGLSQKQLGKILGVDGATVCSWELEENQPHKAILEKLNIML
;
A
#
# COMPACT_ATOMS: atom_id res chain seq x y z
N MET A 1 -14.84 -0.75 17.94
CA MET A 1 -15.49 0.56 18.09
C MET A 1 -16.10 0.91 16.75
N GLU A 2 -17.38 1.26 16.71
CA GLU A 2 -18.06 1.73 15.50
C GLU A 2 -18.04 3.27 15.52
N LEU A 3 -17.42 3.89 14.52
CA LEU A 3 -17.16 5.33 14.49
C LEU A 3 -18.43 6.18 14.24
N LYS A 4 -19.59 5.55 13.98
CA LYS A 4 -20.88 6.19 13.65
C LYS A 4 -20.79 7.26 12.54
N LEU A 5 -19.85 7.10 11.61
CA LEU A 5 -19.66 7.98 10.47
C LEU A 5 -20.56 7.56 9.32
N LEU A 6 -21.06 8.55 8.57
CA LEU A 6 -21.73 8.36 7.29
C LEU A 6 -20.70 8.12 6.18
N GLN A 7 -21.09 7.39 5.13
CA GLN A 7 -20.20 7.11 3.98
C GLN A 7 -19.63 8.39 3.36
N LYS A 8 -20.43 9.46 3.24
CA LYS A 8 -19.98 10.79 2.79
C LYS A 8 -18.86 11.41 3.65
N GLU A 9 -18.84 11.14 4.95
CA GLU A 9 -17.82 11.67 5.86
C GLU A 9 -16.51 10.91 5.67
N VAL A 10 -16.59 9.57 5.55
CA VAL A 10 -15.43 8.72 5.21
C VAL A 10 -14.87 9.08 3.84
N ALA A 11 -15.74 9.36 2.86
CA ALA A 11 -15.35 9.79 1.52
C ALA A 11 -14.52 11.09 1.57
N SER A 12 -14.97 12.07 2.36
CA SER A 12 -14.23 13.33 2.60
C SER A 12 -12.86 13.08 3.23
N ILE A 13 -12.77 12.20 4.24
CA ILE A 13 -11.50 11.84 4.90
C ILE A 13 -10.53 11.17 3.90
N CYS A 14 -11.06 10.30 3.05
CA CYS A 14 -10.27 9.55 2.06
C CYS A 14 -9.99 10.32 0.77
N GLY A 15 -10.59 11.50 0.58
CA GLY A 15 -10.46 12.31 -0.64
C GLY A 15 -11.10 11.68 -1.87
N VAL A 16 -12.21 10.96 -1.71
CA VAL A 16 -12.94 10.28 -2.78
C VAL A 16 -14.44 10.64 -2.75
N THR A 17 -15.21 10.16 -3.72
CA THR A 17 -16.67 10.31 -3.71
C THR A 17 -17.32 9.27 -2.79
N GLU A 18 -18.55 9.55 -2.35
CA GLU A 18 -19.36 8.61 -1.57
C GLU A 18 -19.55 7.28 -2.31
N ASP A 19 -19.78 7.33 -3.63
CA ASP A 19 -19.89 6.13 -4.48
C ASP A 19 -18.63 5.25 -4.43
N CYS A 20 -17.43 5.84 -4.32
CA CYS A 20 -16.20 5.06 -4.15
C CYS A 20 -16.25 4.24 -2.85
N ILE A 21 -16.64 4.87 -1.74
CA ILE A 21 -16.79 4.19 -0.43
C ILE A 21 -17.85 3.08 -0.54
N THR A 22 -19.03 3.39 -1.09
CA THR A 22 -20.09 2.39 -1.29
C THR A 22 -19.62 1.21 -2.14
N ASN A 23 -18.85 1.46 -3.21
CA ASN A 23 -18.33 0.41 -4.08
C ASN A 23 -17.23 -0.42 -3.41
N TRP A 24 -16.38 0.18 -2.58
CA TRP A 24 -15.37 -0.54 -1.80
C TRP A 24 -16.03 -1.44 -0.75
N GLU A 25 -16.97 -0.91 0.04
CA GLU A 25 -17.69 -1.69 1.07
C GLU A 25 -18.50 -2.85 0.47
N LYS A 26 -19.05 -2.67 -0.73
CA LYS A 26 -19.80 -3.72 -1.44
C LYS A 26 -18.91 -4.65 -2.26
N ASN A 27 -17.58 -4.55 -2.15
CA ASN A 27 -16.61 -5.32 -2.93
C ASN A 27 -16.81 -5.23 -4.46
N ARG A 28 -17.40 -4.13 -4.95
CA ARG A 28 -17.60 -3.86 -6.38
C ARG A 28 -16.33 -3.32 -7.04
N SER A 29 -15.44 -2.73 -6.25
CA SER A 29 -14.13 -2.27 -6.68
C SER A 29 -13.15 -2.30 -5.52
N ILE A 30 -11.85 -2.34 -5.82
CA ILE A 30 -10.77 -2.29 -4.82
C ILE A 30 -10.17 -0.88 -4.84
N PRO A 31 -9.82 -0.29 -3.68
CA PRO A 31 -9.11 0.98 -3.65
C PRO A 31 -7.82 0.93 -4.47
N GLN A 32 -7.55 1.99 -5.23
CA GLN A 32 -6.26 2.14 -5.88
C GLN A 32 -5.18 2.50 -4.85
N ILE A 33 -3.93 2.13 -5.15
CA ILE A 33 -2.80 2.25 -4.22
C ILE A 33 -2.62 3.66 -3.64
N GLN A 34 -2.89 4.71 -4.42
CA GLN A 34 -2.78 6.11 -4.00
C GLN A 34 -3.73 6.50 -2.86
N PHE A 35 -4.83 5.76 -2.66
CA PHE A 35 -5.80 6.01 -1.58
C PHE A 35 -5.44 5.27 -0.28
N PHE A 36 -4.58 4.25 -0.33
CA PHE A 36 -4.19 3.50 0.86
C PHE A 36 -3.61 4.33 2.00
N PRO A 37 -2.79 5.39 1.78
CA PRO A 37 -2.33 6.24 2.88
C PRO A 37 -3.47 6.85 3.68
N HIS A 38 -4.52 7.33 3.01
CA HIS A 38 -5.68 7.93 3.66
C HIS A 38 -6.55 6.86 4.33
N ILE A 39 -6.74 5.72 3.68
CA ILE A 39 -7.50 4.59 4.23
C ILE A 39 -6.82 4.04 5.50
N ILE A 40 -5.51 3.79 5.45
CA ILE A 40 -4.72 3.30 6.60
C ILE A 40 -4.76 4.33 7.73
N LYS A 41 -4.62 5.62 7.42
CA LYS A 41 -4.73 6.70 8.41
C LYS A 41 -6.10 6.75 9.06
N PHE A 42 -7.17 6.56 8.28
CA PHE A 42 -8.55 6.53 8.77
C PHE A 42 -8.81 5.31 9.66
N LEU A 43 -8.41 4.12 9.21
CA LEU A 43 -8.64 2.87 9.92
C LEU A 43 -7.75 2.72 11.15
N GLY A 44 -6.55 3.32 11.14
CA GLY A 44 -5.53 3.16 12.18
C GLY A 44 -4.75 1.85 12.08
N TYR A 45 -4.97 1.04 11.05
CA TYR A 45 -4.27 -0.22 10.79
C TYR A 45 -4.21 -0.54 9.28
N MET A 46 -3.41 -1.54 8.91
CA MET A 46 -3.30 -2.02 7.53
C MET A 46 -4.44 -3.00 7.20
N PRO A 47 -5.31 -2.72 6.21
CA PRO A 47 -6.52 -3.52 5.96
C PRO A 47 -6.28 -4.81 5.16
N PHE A 48 -5.05 -5.33 5.16
CA PHE A 48 -4.68 -6.56 4.47
C PHE A 48 -3.47 -7.20 5.16
N GLU A 49 -3.30 -8.50 4.94
CA GLU A 49 -2.22 -9.26 5.56
C GLU A 49 -0.87 -8.94 4.91
N VAL A 50 0.11 -8.66 5.77
CA VAL A 50 1.53 -8.53 5.42
C VAL A 50 2.36 -9.19 6.50
N ASP A 51 3.34 -9.98 6.09
CA ASP A 51 4.33 -10.52 7.01
C ASP A 51 5.48 -9.51 7.19
N LEU A 52 5.47 -8.76 8.29
CA LEU A 52 6.51 -7.78 8.57
C LEU A 52 7.84 -8.43 9.01
N THR A 53 7.93 -9.75 9.12
CA THR A 53 9.20 -10.45 9.37
C THR A 53 10.00 -10.67 8.10
N THR A 54 9.34 -10.69 6.93
CA THR A 54 9.98 -10.86 5.63
C THR A 54 10.30 -9.52 4.95
N LEU A 55 11.27 -9.52 4.04
CA LEU A 55 11.56 -8.34 3.23
C LEU A 55 10.38 -7.98 2.31
N SER A 56 9.74 -8.99 1.72
CA SER A 56 8.58 -8.85 0.82
C SER A 56 7.43 -8.12 1.51
N GLY A 57 7.08 -8.52 2.75
CA GLY A 57 6.00 -7.92 3.50
C GLY A 57 6.33 -6.52 4.01
N LYS A 58 7.57 -6.27 4.48
CA LYS A 58 8.02 -4.90 4.81
C LYS A 58 7.96 -3.98 3.60
N LEU A 59 8.43 -4.44 2.44
CA LEU A 59 8.42 -3.68 1.19
C LEU A 59 6.99 -3.33 0.76
N LYS A 60 6.10 -4.33 0.78
CA LYS A 60 4.68 -4.18 0.44
C LYS A 60 4.00 -3.23 1.41
N ALA A 61 4.23 -3.36 2.71
CA ALA A 61 3.68 -2.48 3.74
C ALA A 61 4.10 -1.03 3.50
N HIS A 62 5.41 -0.79 3.33
CA HIS A 62 5.96 0.53 3.05
C HIS A 62 5.35 1.15 1.80
N ARG A 63 5.20 0.35 0.74
CA ARG A 63 4.60 0.78 -0.52
C ARG A 63 3.16 1.25 -0.35
N HIS A 64 2.33 0.53 0.41
CA HIS A 64 0.93 0.89 0.65
C HIS A 64 0.78 2.06 1.62
N ILE A 65 1.59 2.11 2.68
CA ILE A 65 1.61 3.25 3.63
C ILE A 65 1.92 4.56 2.90
N ARG A 66 2.79 4.52 1.88
CA ARG A 66 3.17 5.68 1.08
C ARG A 66 2.36 5.85 -0.22
N GLY A 67 1.44 4.94 -0.53
CA GLY A 67 0.60 5.00 -1.72
C GLY A 67 1.38 4.88 -3.03
N LEU A 68 2.50 4.17 -3.02
CA LEU A 68 3.38 4.01 -4.17
C LEU A 68 2.94 2.81 -5.01
N SER A 69 2.85 2.95 -6.33
CA SER A 69 2.85 1.80 -7.23
C SER A 69 4.22 1.12 -7.24
N GLN A 70 4.27 -0.15 -7.66
CA GLN A 70 5.55 -0.86 -7.85
C GLN A 70 6.46 -0.10 -8.82
N LYS A 71 5.90 0.51 -9.87
CA LYS A 71 6.63 1.37 -10.82
C LYS A 71 7.21 2.62 -10.17
N GLN A 72 6.47 3.29 -9.28
CA GLN A 72 6.99 4.46 -8.55
C GLN A 72 8.10 4.04 -7.59
N LEU A 73 7.94 2.94 -6.86
CA LEU A 73 8.97 2.42 -5.98
C LEU A 73 10.23 1.98 -6.74
N GLY A 74 10.06 1.32 -7.89
CA GLY A 74 11.16 0.96 -8.78
C GLY A 74 11.96 2.19 -9.20
N LYS A 75 11.29 3.27 -9.62
CA LYS A 75 11.95 4.54 -9.94
C LYS A 75 12.75 5.12 -8.77
N ILE A 76 12.24 5.04 -7.54
CA ILE A 76 12.95 5.50 -6.32
C ILE A 76 14.22 4.66 -6.09
N LEU A 77 14.14 3.35 -6.31
CA LEU A 77 15.24 2.40 -6.09
C LEU A 77 16.24 2.32 -7.27
N GLY A 78 15.86 2.85 -8.44
CA GLY A 78 16.63 2.75 -9.68
C GLY A 78 16.47 1.40 -10.39
N VAL A 79 15.33 0.73 -10.24
CA VAL A 79 14.99 -0.55 -10.90
C VAL A 79 13.62 -0.48 -11.60
N ASP A 80 13.27 -1.51 -12.37
CA ASP A 80 11.94 -1.59 -12.96
C ASP A 80 10.86 -1.99 -11.93
N GLY A 81 9.61 -1.61 -12.21
CA GLY A 81 8.47 -1.99 -11.38
C GLY A 81 8.26 -3.51 -11.31
N ALA A 82 8.55 -4.25 -12.38
CA ALA A 82 8.47 -5.71 -12.39
C ALA A 82 9.50 -6.34 -11.44
N THR A 83 10.68 -5.75 -11.31
CA THR A 83 11.69 -6.19 -10.34
C THR A 83 11.16 -6.06 -8.91
N VAL A 84 10.53 -4.93 -8.58
CA VAL A 84 9.86 -4.74 -7.28
C VAL A 84 8.75 -5.77 -7.07
N CYS A 85 7.94 -6.05 -8.10
CA CYS A 85 6.91 -7.08 -8.04
C CYS A 85 7.51 -8.45 -7.70
N SER A 86 8.61 -8.84 -8.37
CA SER A 86 9.27 -10.14 -8.10
C SER A 86 9.82 -10.25 -6.67
N TRP A 87 10.24 -9.15 -6.06
CA TRP A 87 10.65 -9.13 -4.64
C TRP A 87 9.45 -9.23 -3.69
N GLU A 88 8.33 -8.60 -4.02
CA GLU A 88 7.08 -8.72 -3.24
C GLU A 88 6.47 -10.13 -3.33
N LEU A 89 6.71 -10.84 -4.42
CA LEU A 89 6.27 -12.23 -4.64
C LEU A 89 7.30 -13.27 -4.18
N GLU A 90 8.45 -12.84 -3.64
CA GLU A 90 9.57 -13.70 -3.23
C GLU A 90 10.16 -14.58 -4.34
N GLU A 91 9.87 -14.26 -5.60
CA GLU A 91 10.39 -14.97 -6.77
C GLU A 91 11.90 -14.71 -6.96
N ASN A 92 12.37 -13.54 -6.56
CA ASN A 92 13.77 -13.13 -6.62
C ASN A 92 14.16 -12.29 -5.40
N GLN A 93 15.47 -12.13 -5.19
CA GLN A 93 16.02 -11.33 -4.10
C GLN A 93 16.78 -10.11 -4.63
N PRO A 94 16.72 -8.94 -3.95
CA PRO A 94 17.55 -7.80 -4.33
C PRO A 94 19.03 -8.13 -4.16
N HIS A 95 19.86 -7.64 -5.08
CA HIS A 95 21.31 -7.69 -4.89
C HIS A 95 21.75 -6.78 -3.74
N LYS A 96 22.92 -7.07 -3.17
CA LYS A 96 23.45 -6.46 -1.95
C LYS A 96 23.31 -4.93 -1.88
N ALA A 97 23.68 -4.21 -2.94
CA ALA A 97 23.60 -2.75 -2.98
C ALA A 97 22.17 -2.20 -2.85
N ILE A 98 21.17 -2.91 -3.39
CA ILE A 98 19.76 -2.52 -3.26
C ILE A 98 19.24 -2.92 -1.88
N LEU A 99 19.65 -4.09 -1.37
CA LEU A 99 19.26 -4.52 -0.03
C LEU A 99 19.72 -3.53 1.04
N GLU A 100 20.92 -2.98 0.91
CA GLU A 100 21.43 -1.90 1.79
C GLU A 100 20.55 -0.65 1.72
N LYS A 101 20.13 -0.23 0.51
CA LYS A 101 19.19 0.90 0.35
C LYS A 101 17.82 0.61 0.98
N LEU A 102 17.31 -0.60 0.80
CA LEU A 102 16.04 -1.03 1.38
C LEU A 102 16.08 -1.03 2.90
N ASN A 103 17.17 -1.49 3.52
CA ASN A 103 17.33 -1.49 4.98
C ASN A 103 17.36 -0.09 5.60
N ILE A 104 17.75 0.94 4.84
CA ILE A 104 17.72 2.34 5.29
C ILE A 104 16.33 2.95 5.09
N MET A 105 15.61 2.51 4.05
CA MET A 105 14.33 3.06 3.63
C MET A 105 13.13 2.49 4.39
N LEU A 106 13.14 1.19 4.70
CA LEU A 106 12.06 0.43 5.33
C LEU A 106 12.13 0.54 6.86
#